data_AF-A0A0P9AU12-F1
#
_entry.id   AF-A0A0P9AU12-F1
#
_cell.length_a   1.000
_cell.length_b   1.000
_cell.length_c   1.000
_cell.angle_alpha   90.00
_cell.angle_beta   90.00
_cell.angle_gamma   90.00
#
_symmetry.space_group_name_H-M   'P 1'
#
loop_
_entity.id
_entity.type
_entity.pdbx_description
1 polymer ?
#
loop_
_entity_poly.entity_id
_entity_poly.type
_entity_poly.pdbx_seq_one_letter_code
_entity_poly.pdbx_strand_id
1 'polypeptide(L)'
;MPNLQFNDHYKLLPTQGSKIRLKVFKRESGFKPWLLDTTVDGCRYMRKTYNPLAKLVYKMVKEFTNVNHSCPYVGDQIVNGLYIKPELIILPFPSGTYMISLKWFFNQMHQLDTNVTFEIFEDLMKS
;
A
#
# COMPACT_ATOMS: atom_id res chain seq x y z
N MET A 1 6.33 -0.45 -19.91
CA MET A 1 7.03 -1.28 -18.90
C MET A 1 6.41 -2.67 -18.94
N PRO A 2 7.19 -3.76 -19.06
CA PRO A 2 6.60 -5.10 -19.18
C PRO A 2 5.92 -5.47 -17.85
N ASN A 3 4.59 -5.57 -17.88
CA ASN A 3 3.70 -6.42 -17.07
C ASN A 3 4.18 -6.90 -15.68
N LEU A 4 4.77 -6.03 -14.84
CA LEU A 4 5.07 -6.41 -13.46
C LEU A 4 3.76 -6.44 -12.69
N GLN A 5 3.21 -7.63 -12.59
CA GLN A 5 2.00 -7.93 -11.84
C GLN A 5 2.40 -8.55 -10.51
N PHE A 6 1.97 -7.90 -9.42
CA PHE A 6 2.20 -8.39 -8.08
C PHE A 6 1.02 -9.26 -7.64
N ASN A 7 1.33 -10.47 -7.20
CA ASN A 7 0.37 -11.46 -6.73
C ASN A 7 0.75 -11.88 -5.31
N ASP A 8 -0.18 -11.78 -4.38
CA ASP A 8 -0.05 -12.25 -3.01
C ASP A 8 -1.30 -13.01 -2.59
N HIS A 9 -1.12 -14.07 -1.81
CA HIS A 9 -2.22 -14.81 -1.21
C HIS A 9 -1.83 -15.20 0.22
N TYR A 10 -2.62 -14.77 1.19
CA TYR A 10 -2.44 -15.11 2.60
C TYR A 10 -3.79 -15.47 3.24
N LYS A 11 -3.76 -16.36 4.23
CA LYS A 11 -4.96 -16.79 4.95
C LYS A 11 -4.97 -16.20 6.35
N LEU A 12 -6.00 -15.42 6.66
CA LEU A 12 -6.17 -14.80 7.98
C LEU A 12 -7.09 -15.61 8.88
N LEU A 13 -6.68 -15.75 10.14
CA LEU A 13 -7.59 -16.06 11.24
C LEU A 13 -8.49 -14.84 11.53
N PRO A 14 -9.70 -15.04 12.10
CA PRO A 14 -10.62 -13.95 12.41
C PRO A 14 -9.93 -12.81 13.17
N THR A 15 -9.86 -11.65 12.53
CA THR A 15 -9.13 -10.49 13.06
C THR A 15 -10.05 -9.30 13.19
N GLN A 16 -10.18 -8.80 14.42
CA GLN A 16 -11.09 -7.69 14.76
C GLN A 16 -10.44 -6.31 14.60
N GLY A 17 -9.10 -6.25 14.62
CA GLY A 17 -8.35 -5.01 14.47
C GLY A 17 -7.25 -5.17 13.44
N SER A 18 -7.21 -4.28 12.44
CA SER A 18 -6.09 -4.15 11.52
C SER A 18 -5.52 -2.74 11.60
N LYS A 19 -4.21 -2.63 11.78
CA LYS A 19 -3.47 -1.38 11.61
C LYS A 19 -2.40 -1.59 10.57
N ILE A 20 -2.26 -0.62 9.67
CA ILE A 20 -1.25 -0.63 8.63
C ILE A 20 -0.41 0.61 8.83
N ARG A 21 0.90 0.45 9.03
CA ARG A 21 1.84 1.56 8.97
C ARG A 21 2.47 1.59 7.58
N LEU A 22 2.26 2.69 6.88
CA LEU A 22 2.89 2.97 5.60
C LEU A 22 4.05 3.94 5.82
N LYS A 23 5.21 3.59 5.27
CA LYS A 23 6.37 4.47 5.24
C LYS A 23 7.02 4.44 3.86
N VAL A 24 7.34 5.62 3.33
CA VAL A 24 8.06 5.74 2.06
C VAL A 24 9.51 6.07 2.32
N PHE A 25 10.39 5.46 1.55
CA PHE A 25 11.82 5.73 1.51
C PHE A 25 12.22 6.14 0.10
N LYS A 26 13.19 7.05 -0.01
CA LYS A 26 13.86 7.37 -1.27
C LYS A 26 15.28 6.83 -1.24
N ARG A 27 15.73 6.24 -2.33
CA ARG A 27 17.11 5.77 -2.49
C ARG A 27 18.02 6.96 -2.79
N GLU A 28 19.03 7.12 -1.95
CA GLU A 28 20.15 8.04 -2.11
C GLU A 28 21.42 7.21 -1.86
N SER A 29 22.26 7.60 -0.88
CA SER A 29 23.30 6.74 -0.28
C SER A 29 22.69 5.63 0.61
N GLY A 30 21.77 4.83 0.04
CA GLY A 30 20.88 3.92 0.77
C GLY A 30 19.43 4.42 0.84
N PHE A 31 18.51 3.58 1.32
CA PHE A 31 17.11 3.97 1.51
C PHE A 31 16.96 4.86 2.74
N LYS A 32 16.61 6.13 2.53
CA LYS A 32 16.38 7.12 3.59
C LYS A 32 14.89 7.41 3.75
N PRO A 33 14.38 7.59 4.98
CA PRO A 33 12.99 7.99 5.20
C PRO A 33 12.61 9.22 4.37
N TRP A 34 11.46 9.15 3.71
CA TRP A 34 10.88 10.27 2.98
C TRP A 34 9.73 10.90 3.79
N LEU A 35 9.04 11.87 3.19
CA LEU A 35 7.98 12.68 3.83
C LEU A 35 6.77 11.86 4.31
N LEU A 36 6.49 10.69 3.72
CA LEU A 36 5.27 9.94 4.00
C LEU A 36 5.54 8.84 5.05
N ASP A 37 5.00 9.05 6.26
CA ASP A 37 4.94 8.07 7.37
C ASP A 37 3.57 8.21 8.04
N THR A 38 2.71 7.20 7.89
CA THR A 38 1.35 7.24 8.45
C THR A 38 0.92 5.87 8.97
N THR A 39 0.05 5.88 9.98
CA THR A 39 -0.61 4.66 10.46
C THR A 39 -2.12 4.79 10.26
N VAL A 40 -2.72 3.75 9.72
CA VAL A 40 -4.15 3.69 9.39
C VAL A 40 -4.77 2.50 10.11
N ASP A 41 -5.90 2.72 10.77
CA ASP A 41 -6.77 1.65 11.24
C ASP A 41 -7.60 1.18 10.05
N GLY A 42 -7.30 0.00 9.53
CA GLY A 42 -7.93 -0.55 8.33
C GLY A 42 -9.42 -0.80 8.54
N CYS A 43 -9.81 -1.34 9.70
CA CYS A 43 -11.21 -1.60 10.03
C CYS A 43 -12.04 -0.30 10.00
N ARG A 44 -11.54 0.75 10.66
CA ARG A 44 -12.16 2.07 10.71
C ARG A 44 -12.19 2.73 9.35
N TYR A 45 -11.08 2.65 8.61
CA TYR A 45 -10.95 3.25 7.28
C TYR A 45 -11.97 2.67 6.30
N MET A 46 -12.21 1.35 6.34
CA MET A 46 -13.22 0.69 5.51
C MET A 46 -14.66 1.08 5.86
N ARG A 47 -14.94 1.50 7.10
CA ARG A 47 -16.26 2.06 7.48
C ARG A 47 -16.41 3.50 7.03
N LYS A 48 -15.34 4.29 7.17
CA LYS A 48 -15.32 5.71 6.81
C LYS A 48 -13.91 6.13 6.42
N THR A 49 -13.75 6.54 5.17
CA THR A 49 -12.47 7.09 4.70
C THR A 49 -12.15 8.38 5.45
N TYR A 50 -10.99 8.43 6.12
CA TYR A 50 -10.58 9.57 6.95
C TYR A 50 -9.14 10.03 6.68
N ASN A 51 -8.36 9.25 5.95
CA ASN A 51 -6.96 9.53 5.65
C ASN A 51 -6.79 9.64 4.12
N PRO A 52 -6.36 10.81 3.59
CA PRO A 52 -6.25 11.02 2.14
C PRO A 52 -5.13 10.19 1.50
N LEU A 53 -4.02 9.96 2.21
CA LEU A 53 -2.94 9.10 1.73
C LEU A 53 -3.40 7.64 1.65
N ALA A 54 -4.12 7.17 2.67
CA ALA A 54 -4.75 5.86 2.66
C ALA A 54 -5.77 5.73 1.51
N LYS A 55 -6.50 6.80 1.20
CA LYS A 55 -7.43 6.86 0.06
C LYS A 55 -6.72 6.72 -1.29
N LEU A 56 -5.57 7.37 -1.45
CA LEU A 56 -4.75 7.24 -2.64
C LEU A 56 -4.26 5.78 -2.81
N VAL A 57 -3.68 5.22 -1.75
CA VAL A 57 -3.16 3.84 -1.76
C VAL A 57 -4.25 2.82 -1.98
N TYR A 58 -5.39 2.98 -1.31
CA TYR A 58 -6.53 2.09 -1.47
C TYR A 58 -7.08 2.13 -2.90
N LYS A 59 -7.15 3.31 -3.54
CA LYS A 59 -7.55 3.40 -4.95
C LYS A 59 -6.62 2.63 -5.89
N MET A 60 -5.33 2.54 -5.57
CA MET A 60 -4.36 1.77 -6.38
C MET A 60 -4.56 0.26 -6.24
N VAL A 61 -4.92 -0.23 -5.05
CA VAL A 61 -4.99 -1.68 -4.80
C VAL A 61 -6.39 -2.29 -4.86
N LYS A 62 -7.46 -1.50 -4.67
CA LYS A 62 -8.84 -1.99 -4.48
C LYS A 62 -9.37 -2.89 -5.61
N GLU A 63 -8.91 -2.70 -6.84
CA GLU A 63 -9.37 -3.48 -8.02
C GLU A 63 -8.65 -4.83 -8.11
N PHE A 64 -7.54 -4.97 -7.39
CA PHE A 64 -6.68 -6.14 -7.39
C PHE A 64 -6.81 -6.96 -6.12
N THR A 65 -7.65 -6.54 -5.17
CA THR A 65 -7.80 -7.20 -3.88
C THR A 65 -9.25 -7.46 -3.50
N ASN A 66 -9.47 -8.48 -2.67
CA ASN A 66 -10.76 -8.79 -2.07
C ASN A 66 -10.99 -8.08 -0.72
N VAL A 67 -10.09 -7.18 -0.31
CA VAL A 67 -10.20 -6.37 0.92
C VAL A 67 -11.13 -5.16 0.68
N ASN A 68 -12.44 -5.41 0.58
CA ASN A 68 -13.46 -4.38 0.32
C ASN A 68 -14.51 -4.21 1.44
N HIS A 69 -14.34 -4.91 2.57
CA HIS A 69 -15.25 -4.90 3.70
C HIS A 69 -14.56 -4.40 4.98
N SER A 70 -15.35 -4.01 5.99
CA SER A 70 -14.81 -3.76 7.33
C SER A 70 -14.57 -5.08 8.07
N CYS A 71 -13.73 -5.04 9.09
CA CYS A 71 -13.44 -6.19 9.96
C CYS A 71 -14.72 -6.82 10.54
N PRO A 72 -14.71 -8.15 10.80
CA PRO A 72 -13.52 -9.01 10.87
C PRO A 72 -12.98 -9.47 9.51
N TYR A 73 -11.65 -9.44 9.36
CA TYR A 73 -10.99 -10.11 8.23
C TYR A 73 -10.78 -11.59 8.56
N VAL A 74 -11.14 -12.47 7.63
CA VAL A 74 -11.07 -13.92 7.78
C VAL A 74 -10.89 -14.59 6.43
N GLY A 75 -10.19 -15.72 6.41
CA GLY A 75 -10.00 -16.51 5.20
C GLY A 75 -8.98 -15.90 4.26
N ASP A 76 -9.12 -16.21 2.97
CA ASP A 76 -8.16 -15.85 1.95
C ASP A 76 -8.20 -14.36 1.64
N GLN A 77 -7.06 -13.71 1.76
CA GLN A 77 -6.83 -12.35 1.33
C GLN A 77 -5.89 -12.40 0.14
N ILE A 78 -6.34 -11.80 -0.95
CA ILE A 78 -5.72 -11.96 -2.26
C ILE A 78 -5.36 -10.59 -2.79
N VAL A 79 -4.17 -10.50 -3.36
CA VAL A 79 -3.78 -9.47 -4.32
C VAL A 79 -3.47 -10.21 -5.61
N ASN A 80 -4.15 -9.88 -6.70
CA ASN A 80 -3.98 -10.56 -7.98
C ASN A 80 -3.81 -9.54 -9.09
N GLY A 81 -2.69 -9.61 -9.80
CA GLY A 81 -2.42 -8.80 -10.97
C GLY A 81 -2.14 -7.33 -10.67
N LEU A 82 -1.72 -6.96 -9.45
CA LEU A 82 -1.54 -5.56 -9.08
C LEU A 82 -0.46 -4.91 -9.96
N TYR A 83 -0.85 -3.85 -10.67
CA TYR A 83 0.03 -2.96 -11.40
C TYR A 83 -0.25 -1.51 -11.00
N ILE A 84 0.77 -0.65 -11.13
CA ILE A 84 0.64 0.76 -10.79
C ILE A 84 0.12 1.53 -12.00
N LYS A 85 -1.02 2.20 -11.81
CA LYS A 85 -1.61 3.15 -12.77
C LYS A 85 -0.99 4.53 -12.57
N PRO A 86 -0.20 5.06 -13.52
CA PRO A 86 0.46 6.37 -13.38
C PRO A 86 -0.53 7.49 -13.07
N GLU A 87 -1.77 7.41 -13.57
CA GLU A 87 -2.83 8.40 -13.38
C GLU A 87 -3.30 8.52 -11.92
N LEU A 88 -3.01 7.51 -11.09
CA LEU A 88 -3.29 7.53 -9.66
C LEU A 88 -2.14 8.15 -8.84
N ILE A 89 -0.99 8.46 -9.45
CA ILE A 89 0.13 9.13 -8.80
C ILE A 89 -0.08 10.64 -8.90
N ILE A 90 -0.89 11.19 -8.00
CA ILE A 90 -1.28 12.61 -8.02
C ILE A 90 -0.20 13.51 -7.36
N LEU A 91 0.71 12.94 -6.58
CA LEU A 91 1.75 13.69 -5.90
C LEU A 91 2.96 13.90 -6.81
N PRO A 92 3.58 15.08 -6.82
CA PRO A 92 4.77 15.36 -7.61
C PRO A 92 5.99 14.68 -6.98
N PHE A 93 6.12 13.37 -7.20
CA PHE A 93 7.30 12.64 -6.77
C PHE A 93 8.46 12.99 -7.71
N PRO A 94 9.61 13.47 -7.17
CA PRO A 94 10.81 13.64 -7.98
C PRO A 94 11.25 12.31 -8.59
N SER A 95 11.97 12.37 -9.71
CA SER A 95 12.61 11.19 -10.30
C SER A 95 13.48 10.45 -9.28
N GLY A 96 13.51 9.13 -9.38
CA GLY A 96 14.38 8.27 -8.57
C GLY A 96 13.72 6.97 -8.11
N THR A 97 14.48 6.19 -7.35
CA THR A 97 14.00 4.92 -6.79
C THR A 97 13.40 5.12 -5.41
N TYR A 98 12.19 4.61 -5.21
CA TYR A 98 11.46 4.67 -3.95
C TYR A 98 11.13 3.28 -3.45
N MET A 99 10.96 3.16 -2.13
CA MET A 99 10.42 1.95 -1.50
C MET A 99 9.22 2.33 -0.63
N ILE A 100 8.08 1.70 -0.87
CA ILE A 100 6.95 1.70 0.05
C ILE A 100 7.13 0.51 0.99
N SER A 101 7.17 0.77 2.28
CA SER A 101 7.16 -0.23 3.35
C SER A 101 5.82 -0.20 4.05
N LEU A 102 5.12 -1.34 4.05
CA LEU A 102 3.88 -1.57 4.76
C LEU A 102 4.12 -2.55 5.89
N LYS A 103 3.79 -2.13 7.11
CA LYS A 103 3.77 -3.02 8.28
C LYS A 103 2.34 -3.30 8.67
N TRP A 104 1.99 -4.59 8.70
CA TRP A 104 0.65 -5.06 8.99
C TRP A 104 0.58 -5.54 10.44
N PHE A 105 -0.36 -4.98 11.18
CA PHE A 105 -0.66 -5.35 12.54
C PHE A 105 -2.08 -5.88 12.63
N PHE A 106 -2.24 -7.11 13.10
CA PHE A 106 -3.53 -7.73 13.36
C PHE A 106 -3.67 -8.00 14.85
N ASN A 107 -4.79 -7.60 15.43
CA ASN A 107 -5.02 -7.67 16.88
C ASN A 107 -3.85 -7.07 17.70
N GLN A 108 -3.33 -5.93 17.22
CA GLN A 108 -2.19 -5.19 17.81
C GLN A 108 -0.82 -5.90 17.75
N MET A 109 -0.73 -7.08 17.14
CA MET A 109 0.53 -7.78 16.92
C MET A 109 1.02 -7.59 15.49
N HIS A 110 2.32 -7.39 15.30
CA HIS A 110 2.93 -7.35 13.97
C HIS A 110 2.87 -8.74 13.33
N GLN A 111 2.43 -8.82 12.08
CA GLN A 111 2.22 -10.10 11.38
C GLN A 111 2.98 -10.19 10.07
N LEU A 112 3.09 -9.08 9.33
CA LEU A 112 3.68 -9.08 8.00
C LEU A 112 4.34 -7.73 7.71
N ASP A 113 5.45 -7.79 6.98
CA ASP A 113 6.05 -6.64 6.31
C ASP A 113 5.97 -6.85 4.79
N THR A 114 5.47 -5.84 4.07
CA THR A 114 5.45 -5.82 2.61
C THR A 114 6.27 -4.63 2.14
N ASN A 115 7.37 -4.88 1.43
CA ASN A 115 8.23 -3.84 0.87
C ASN A 115 8.17 -3.88 -0.65
N VAL A 116 7.80 -2.77 -1.28
CA VAL A 116 7.70 -2.63 -2.72
C VAL A 116 8.65 -1.53 -3.17
N THR A 117 9.60 -1.86 -4.04
CA THR A 117 10.54 -0.90 -4.63
C THR A 117 10.12 -0.60 -6.06
N PHE A 118 10.15 0.68 -6.44
CA PHE A 118 9.79 1.15 -7.78
C PHE A 118 10.61 2.37 -8.17
N GLU A 119 10.66 2.65 -9.46
CA GLU A 119 11.39 3.77 -10.03
C GLU A 119 10.42 4.74 -10.70
N ILE A 120 10.62 6.04 -10.46
CA ILE A 120 9.85 7.12 -11.05
C ILE A 120 10.77 7.87 -12.01
N PHE A 121 10.29 8.06 -13.23
CA PHE A 121 10.95 8.85 -14.27
C PHE A 121 10.10 10.10 -14.55
N GLU A 122 10.74 11.26 -14.69
CA GLU A 122 10.10 12.57 -14.88
C GLU A 122 9.10 12.63 -16.04
N ASP A 123 9.30 11.83 -17.08
CA ASP A 123 8.43 11.80 -18.25
C ASP A 123 7.02 11.25 -17.95
N LEU A 124 6.83 10.55 -16.82
CA LEU A 124 5.53 10.03 -16.38
C LEU A 124 4.57 11.13 -15.88
N MET A 125 5.06 12.34 -15.60
CA MET A 125 4.24 13.47 -15.11
C MET A 125 3.86 14.48 -16.20
N LYS A 126 4.27 14.27 -17.46
CA LYS A 126 4.02 15.20 -18.58
C LYS A 126 2.82 14.82 -19.48
N SER A 127 1.98 13.86 -19.09
CA SER A 127 0.78 13.49 -19.85
C SER A 127 -0.45 14.30 -19.47
#